data_AF-A0AA42I111-F1
#
_entry.id   AF-A0AA42I111-F1
#
_cell.length_a   1.000
_cell.length_b   1.000
_cell.length_c   1.000
_cell.angle_alpha   90.00
_cell.angle_beta   90.00
_cell.angle_gamma   90.00
#
_symmetry.space_group_name_H-M   'P 1'
#
loop_
_entity.id
_entity.type
_entity.pdbx_description
1 polymer ?
#
loop_
_entity_poly.entity_id
_entity_poly.type
_entity_poly.pdbx_seq_one_letter_code
_entity_poly.pdbx_strand_id
1 'polypeptide(L)'
;MDALYNRQKHIHGVFGGQRQGGISTPKEHPLVIAFTGEAGVSHGYHDFWNDDEVFHYFGEGQVGDMKYVAGNRAIGEHAKDGKTLVVFQMMGKRFLRASHIKPWADSTHSERVDDENGLLLAPHADLLFDRGWISFSSAGRLLISSCLPSDVQVRLGLKLDASLRYRDFSQKQLGFFEFHRRRCL
;
A
#
# COMPACT_ATOMS: atom_id res chain seq x y z
N MET A 1 8.56 3.65 -15.16
CA MET A 1 8.73 4.22 -13.81
C MET A 1 7.42 4.00 -13.08
N ASP A 2 7.35 2.99 -12.22
CA ASP A 2 6.12 2.69 -11.48
C ASP A 2 5.97 3.69 -10.35
N ALA A 3 4.96 4.56 -10.46
CA ALA A 3 4.63 5.52 -9.42
C ALA A 3 3.72 4.85 -8.37
N LEU A 4 4.02 5.06 -7.09
CA LEU A 4 3.24 4.52 -5.98
C LEU A 4 2.05 5.44 -5.68
N TYR A 5 0.83 4.89 -5.70
CA TYR A 5 -0.39 5.64 -5.44
C TYR A 5 -1.17 5.08 -4.24
N ASN A 6 -1.73 5.97 -3.43
CA ASN A 6 -2.74 5.60 -2.44
C ASN A 6 -4.11 5.57 -3.13
N ARG A 7 -4.76 4.40 -3.18
CA ARG A 7 -6.06 4.22 -3.86
C ARG A 7 -7.13 5.22 -3.41
N GLN A 8 -7.23 5.50 -2.11
CA GLN A 8 -8.26 6.41 -1.59
C GLN A 8 -7.92 7.88 -1.87
N LYS A 9 -6.71 8.31 -1.56
CA LYS A 9 -6.30 9.73 -1.64
C LYS A 9 -5.95 10.16 -3.06
N HIS A 10 -5.13 9.38 -3.76
CA HIS A 10 -4.55 9.80 -5.04
C HIS A 10 -5.34 9.34 -6.26
N ILE A 11 -6.20 8.33 -6.11
CA ILE A 11 -7.04 7.83 -7.20
C ILE A 11 -8.49 8.29 -6.98
N HIS A 12 -9.16 7.81 -5.94
CA HIS A 12 -10.55 8.21 -5.67
C HIS A 12 -10.69 9.67 -5.23
N GLY A 13 -9.70 10.25 -4.55
CA GLY A 13 -9.70 11.67 -4.19
C GLY A 13 -9.57 12.60 -5.40
N VAL A 14 -8.97 12.13 -6.49
CA VAL A 14 -8.74 12.91 -7.72
C VAL A 14 -9.83 12.65 -8.74
N PHE A 15 -10.13 11.38 -9.03
CA PHE A 15 -11.06 10.99 -10.10
C PHE A 15 -12.46 10.61 -9.59
N GLY A 16 -12.66 10.43 -8.28
CA GLY A 16 -13.93 9.94 -7.74
C GLY A 16 -14.19 8.45 -8.06
N GLY A 17 -15.42 8.15 -8.49
CA GLY A 17 -15.86 6.79 -8.81
C GLY A 17 -16.18 5.91 -7.59
N GLN A 18 -16.51 4.63 -7.86
CA GLN A 18 -16.77 3.61 -6.84
C GLN A 18 -15.49 3.34 -6.03
N ARG A 19 -15.59 3.43 -4.69
CA ARG A 19 -14.45 3.27 -3.75
C ARG A 19 -14.24 1.84 -3.26
N GLN A 20 -15.17 0.95 -3.58
CA GLN A 20 -15.17 -0.46 -3.22
C GLN A 20 -15.26 -1.28 -4.52
N GLY A 21 -14.73 -2.51 -4.52
CA GLY A 21 -14.70 -3.37 -5.71
C GLY A 21 -13.36 -3.32 -6.47
N GLY A 22 -13.30 -4.10 -7.55
CA GLY A 22 -12.16 -4.19 -8.46
C GLY A 22 -12.22 -3.18 -9.59
N ILE A 23 -13.40 -2.62 -9.90
CA ILE A 23 -13.62 -1.72 -11.03
C ILE A 23 -14.22 -0.40 -10.55
N SER A 24 -13.70 0.70 -11.08
CA SER A 24 -14.21 2.04 -10.83
C SER A 24 -14.45 2.77 -12.15
N THR A 25 -15.59 3.44 -12.24
CA THR A 25 -16.06 4.17 -13.42
C THR A 25 -16.40 5.60 -13.03
N PRO A 26 -15.39 6.48 -12.88
CA PRO A 26 -15.59 7.91 -12.70
C PRO A 26 -16.56 8.50 -13.73
N LYS A 27 -17.57 9.25 -13.28
CA LYS A 27 -18.56 9.87 -14.18
C LYS A 27 -17.99 11.06 -14.94
N GLU A 28 -17.17 11.86 -14.25
CA GLU A 28 -16.62 13.13 -14.76
C GLU A 28 -15.32 12.96 -15.57
N HIS A 29 -14.84 11.71 -15.75
CA HIS A 29 -13.61 11.43 -16.46
C HIS A 29 -13.81 10.31 -17.48
N PRO A 30 -13.17 10.37 -18.66
CA PRO A 30 -13.24 9.33 -19.69
C PRO A 30 -12.35 8.14 -19.31
N LEU A 31 -12.55 7.59 -18.11
CA LEU A 31 -11.72 6.54 -17.52
C LEU A 31 -12.55 5.35 -17.09
N VAL A 32 -11.98 4.16 -17.27
CA VAL A 32 -12.35 2.94 -16.55
C VAL A 32 -11.11 2.50 -15.79
N ILE A 33 -11.23 2.34 -14.49
CA ILE A 33 -10.09 2.03 -13.61
C ILE A 33 -10.28 0.62 -13.07
N ALA A 34 -9.36 -0.28 -13.38
CA ALA A 34 -9.31 -1.62 -12.81
C ALA A 34 -8.23 -1.69 -11.73
N PHE A 35 -8.56 -2.32 -10.60
CA PHE A 35 -7.68 -2.61 -9.49
C PHE A 35 -7.47 -4.11 -9.43
N THR A 36 -6.21 -4.54 -9.55
CA THR A 36 -5.80 -5.94 -9.47
C THR A 36 -4.87 -6.15 -8.28
N GLY A 37 -4.82 -7.34 -7.70
CA GLY A 37 -3.91 -7.66 -6.59
C GLY A 37 -4.11 -9.06 -6.02
N GLU A 38 -3.29 -9.41 -5.03
CA GLU A 38 -3.28 -10.74 -4.39
C GLU A 38 -4.59 -11.10 -3.65
N ALA A 39 -5.51 -10.15 -3.48
CA ALA A 39 -6.82 -10.39 -2.87
C ALA A 39 -7.76 -11.27 -3.73
N GLY A 40 -7.51 -11.39 -5.05
CA GLY A 40 -8.27 -12.29 -5.93
C GLY A 40 -7.91 -13.78 -5.77
N VAL A 41 -6.71 -14.07 -5.27
CA VAL A 41 -6.15 -15.43 -5.14
C VAL A 41 -7.00 -16.29 -4.19
N SER A 42 -7.62 -15.70 -3.18
CA SER A 42 -8.48 -16.42 -2.23
C SER A 42 -9.80 -16.92 -2.85
N HIS A 43 -10.14 -16.49 -4.07
CA HIS A 43 -11.37 -16.86 -4.77
C HIS A 43 -11.12 -17.63 -6.08
N GLY A 44 -9.86 -18.02 -6.35
CA GLY A 44 -9.49 -18.81 -7.54
C GLY A 44 -9.24 -18.01 -8.82
N TYR A 45 -9.31 -16.67 -8.76
CA TYR A 45 -9.03 -15.79 -9.89
C TYR A 45 -7.61 -15.25 -9.78
N HIS A 46 -6.83 -15.40 -10.85
CA HIS A 46 -5.48 -14.87 -10.96
C HIS A 46 -5.46 -13.92 -12.15
N ASP A 47 -5.33 -12.62 -11.91
CA ASP A 47 -4.98 -11.71 -12.99
C ASP A 47 -3.48 -11.88 -13.29
N PHE A 48 -3.11 -12.07 -14.56
CA PHE A 48 -1.73 -12.35 -14.93
C PHE A 48 -1.36 -11.73 -16.29
N TRP A 49 -0.08 -11.44 -16.45
CA TRP A 49 0.52 -11.18 -17.76
C TRP A 49 0.95 -12.51 -18.37
N ASN A 50 0.62 -12.73 -19.65
CA ASN A 50 1.19 -13.85 -20.40
C ASN A 50 2.48 -13.42 -21.12
N ASP A 51 3.12 -14.38 -21.80
CA ASP A 51 4.38 -14.17 -22.52
C ASP A 51 4.24 -13.20 -23.72
N ASP A 52 3.01 -12.97 -24.18
CA ASP A 52 2.69 -12.05 -25.28
C ASP A 52 2.39 -10.62 -24.78
N GLU A 53 2.75 -10.30 -23.53
CA GLU A 53 2.46 -9.00 -22.88
C GLU A 53 0.96 -8.65 -22.89
N VAL A 54 0.09 -9.66 -22.85
CA VAL A 54 -1.35 -9.49 -22.68
C VAL A 54 -1.71 -9.70 -21.21
N PHE A 55 -2.36 -8.69 -20.63
CA PHE A 55 -2.88 -8.78 -19.28
C PHE A 55 -4.28 -9.40 -19.26
N HIS A 56 -4.40 -10.55 -18.60
CA HIS A 56 -5.67 -11.24 -18.36
C HIS A 56 -6.28 -10.72 -17.06
N TYR A 57 -7.47 -10.12 -17.16
CA TYR A 57 -8.21 -9.56 -16.03
C TYR A 57 -9.57 -10.23 -15.88
N PHE A 58 -9.87 -10.71 -14.67
CA PHE A 58 -11.18 -11.28 -14.33
C PHE A 58 -12.09 -10.18 -13.76
N GLY A 59 -13.28 -10.04 -14.31
CA GLY A 59 -14.25 -9.01 -13.92
C GLY A 59 -14.89 -9.23 -12.53
N GLU A 60 -15.84 -8.37 -12.19
CA GLU A 60 -16.54 -8.40 -10.91
C GLU A 60 -17.70 -9.42 -10.89
N GLY A 61 -17.82 -10.17 -9.79
CA GLY A 61 -18.89 -11.14 -9.55
C GLY A 61 -18.35 -12.48 -9.07
N GLN A 62 -18.15 -12.62 -7.75
CA GLN A 62 -17.48 -13.79 -7.15
C GLN A 62 -18.38 -15.03 -6.96
N VAL A 63 -19.71 -14.89 -7.08
CA VAL A 63 -20.68 -15.96 -6.81
C VAL A 63 -21.58 -16.15 -8.02
N GLY A 64 -21.59 -17.37 -8.56
CA GLY A 64 -22.33 -17.71 -9.77
C GLY A 64 -21.69 -17.15 -11.04
N ASP A 65 -22.46 -17.13 -12.13
CA ASP A 65 -21.95 -16.65 -13.42
C ASP A 65 -21.67 -15.14 -13.40
N MET A 66 -20.49 -14.76 -13.90
CA MET A 66 -20.14 -13.36 -14.09
C MET A 66 -21.05 -12.73 -15.14
N LYS A 67 -21.70 -11.62 -14.78
CA LYS A 67 -22.63 -10.91 -15.67
C LYS A 67 -21.93 -9.78 -16.41
N TYR A 68 -22.24 -9.62 -17.70
CA TYR A 68 -21.75 -8.51 -18.52
C TYR A 68 -22.55 -7.23 -18.28
N VAL A 69 -22.42 -6.66 -17.09
CA VAL A 69 -23.14 -5.45 -16.65
C VAL A 69 -22.20 -4.52 -15.87
N ALA A 70 -22.61 -3.27 -15.68
CA ALA A 70 -21.90 -2.27 -14.86
C ALA A 70 -20.38 -2.21 -15.16
N GLY A 71 -19.53 -2.54 -14.18
CA GLY A 71 -18.07 -2.51 -14.31
C GLY A 71 -17.54 -3.41 -15.44
N ASN A 72 -18.08 -4.63 -15.57
CA ASN A 72 -17.64 -5.58 -16.60
C ASN A 72 -17.96 -5.07 -18.01
N ARG A 73 -19.16 -4.50 -18.21
CA ARG A 73 -19.51 -3.84 -19.47
C ARG A 73 -18.62 -2.63 -19.73
N ALA A 74 -18.34 -1.83 -18.71
CA ALA A 74 -17.48 -0.66 -18.84
C ALA A 74 -16.06 -1.05 -19.30
N ILE A 75 -15.49 -2.15 -18.79
CA ILE A 75 -14.22 -2.69 -19.30
C ILE A 75 -14.36 -3.16 -20.75
N GLY A 76 -15.36 -3.98 -21.07
CA GLY A 76 -15.48 -4.54 -22.42
C GLY A 76 -15.79 -3.49 -23.51
N GLU A 77 -16.47 -2.40 -23.16
CA GLU A 77 -16.89 -1.36 -24.11
C GLU A 77 -16.06 -0.07 -24.02
N HIS A 78 -15.06 0.02 -23.14
CA HIS A 78 -14.31 1.26 -22.89
C HIS A 78 -13.80 1.93 -24.17
N ALA A 79 -13.21 1.17 -25.09
CA ALA A 79 -12.67 1.69 -26.34
C ALA A 79 -13.76 2.26 -27.26
N LYS A 80 -14.92 1.58 -27.35
CA LYS A 80 -16.08 2.06 -28.11
C LYS A 80 -16.67 3.32 -27.49
N ASP A 81 -16.68 3.39 -26.16
CA ASP A 81 -17.19 4.52 -25.38
C ASP A 81 -16.19 5.68 -25.30
N GLY A 82 -15.03 5.59 -25.95
CA GLY A 82 -13.99 6.63 -25.94
C GLY A 82 -13.31 6.81 -24.58
N LYS A 83 -13.31 5.78 -23.74
CA LYS A 83 -12.69 5.77 -22.41
C LYS A 83 -11.36 5.04 -22.42
N THR A 84 -10.42 5.53 -21.60
CA THR A 84 -9.15 4.85 -21.36
C THR A 84 -9.30 3.85 -20.21
N LEU A 85 -8.88 2.60 -20.43
CA LEU A 85 -8.74 1.61 -19.36
C LEU A 85 -7.37 1.76 -18.70
N VAL A 86 -7.38 2.02 -17.38
CA VAL A 86 -6.16 2.14 -16.56
C VAL A 86 -6.17 1.04 -15.51
N VAL A 87 -5.10 0.25 -15.47
CA VAL A 87 -4.95 -0.84 -14.50
C VAL A 87 -3.97 -0.41 -13.41
N PHE A 88 -4.41 -0.47 -12.15
CA PHE A 88 -3.56 -0.31 -10.97
C PHE A 88 -3.34 -1.66 -10.30
N GLN A 89 -2.07 -2.04 -10.15
CA GLN A 89 -1.69 -3.20 -9.37
C GLN A 89 -1.47 -2.81 -7.90
N MET A 90 -2.23 -3.46 -7.01
CA MET A 90 -2.03 -3.36 -5.57
C MET A 90 -0.69 -4.02 -5.22
N MET A 91 0.17 -3.29 -4.52
CA MET A 91 1.40 -3.87 -3.99
C MET A 91 1.04 -4.91 -2.93
N GLY A 92 1.32 -6.18 -3.23
CA GLY A 92 1.18 -7.28 -2.29
C GLY A 92 2.10 -7.12 -1.09
N LYS A 93 1.79 -7.82 0.02
CA LYS A 93 2.64 -7.82 1.23
C LYS A 93 4.06 -8.31 0.94
N ARG A 94 4.27 -9.06 -0.15
CA ARG A 94 5.57 -9.59 -0.59
C ARG A 94 6.63 -8.51 -0.86
N PHE A 95 6.21 -7.27 -1.12
CA PHE A 95 7.12 -6.14 -1.32
C PHE A 95 7.42 -5.39 -0.02
N LEU A 96 6.75 -5.74 1.08
CA LEU A 96 6.98 -5.16 2.40
C LEU A 96 7.95 -6.04 3.18
N ARG A 97 8.81 -5.40 3.97
CA ARG A 97 9.67 -6.04 4.95
C ARG A 97 8.99 -6.03 6.31
N ALA A 98 9.09 -7.15 7.03
CA ALA A 98 8.78 -7.21 8.44
C ALA A 98 9.98 -6.65 9.23
N SER A 99 9.88 -5.40 9.65
CA SER A 99 10.88 -4.71 10.47
C SER A 99 10.52 -4.84 11.94
N HIS A 100 11.49 -5.16 12.80
CA HIS A 100 11.28 -5.19 14.25
C HIS A 100 11.30 -3.78 14.83
N ILE A 101 10.31 -3.43 15.65
CA ILE A 101 10.27 -2.12 16.33
C ILE A 101 11.41 -2.02 17.33
N LYS A 102 11.54 -3.01 18.22
CA LYS A 102 12.73 -3.21 19.05
C LYS A 102 13.65 -4.18 18.31
N PRO A 103 14.87 -3.75 17.92
CA PRO A 103 15.74 -4.58 17.08
C PRO A 103 16.00 -5.97 17.65
N TRP A 104 16.16 -6.95 16.77
CA TRP A 104 16.32 -8.37 17.11
C TRP A 104 17.44 -8.62 18.12
N ALA A 105 18.55 -7.90 17.99
CA ALA A 105 19.73 -8.02 18.84
C ALA A 105 19.43 -7.64 20.30
N ASP A 106 18.53 -6.68 20.52
CA ASP A 106 18.16 -6.17 21.86
C ASP A 106 16.90 -6.84 22.41
N SER A 107 16.23 -7.68 21.61
CA SER A 107 15.00 -8.36 21.95
C SER A 107 15.25 -9.69 22.67
N THR A 108 14.43 -9.96 23.68
CA THR A 108 14.33 -11.26 24.35
C THR A 108 13.69 -12.30 23.42
N HIS A 109 13.75 -13.58 23.80
CA HIS A 109 13.16 -14.65 22.99
C HIS A 109 11.67 -14.47 22.75
N SER A 110 10.91 -14.04 23.75
CA SER A 110 9.47 -13.78 23.61
C SER A 110 9.19 -12.56 22.74
N GLU A 111 9.99 -11.50 22.83
CA GLU A 111 9.84 -10.28 22.01
C GLU A 111 10.19 -10.49 20.54
N ARG A 112 11.04 -11.48 20.22
CA ARG A 112 11.44 -11.79 18.83
C ARG A 112 10.32 -12.39 17.99
N VAL A 113 9.46 -13.17 18.63
CA VAL A 113 8.29 -13.84 18.03
C VAL A 113 6.99 -13.09 18.29
N ASP A 114 7.08 -11.90 18.85
CA ASP A 114 5.93 -11.08 19.20
C ASP A 114 5.46 -10.29 17.98
N ASP A 115 4.25 -10.57 17.51
CA ASP A 115 3.64 -9.87 16.37
C ASP A 115 3.50 -8.35 16.64
N GLU A 116 3.42 -7.94 17.91
CA GLU A 116 3.37 -6.54 18.30
C GLU A 116 4.74 -5.85 18.25
N ASN A 117 5.83 -6.61 18.12
CA ASN A 117 7.18 -6.07 17.91
C ASN A 117 7.53 -5.94 16.41
N GLY A 118 6.53 -5.96 15.52
CA GLY A 118 6.73 -5.92 14.07
C GLY A 118 5.96 -4.80 13.36
N LEU A 119 6.55 -4.29 12.27
CA LEU A 119 5.90 -3.42 11.29
C LEU A 119 6.15 -3.94 9.87
N LEU A 120 5.15 -3.81 9.01
CA LEU A 120 5.33 -4.00 7.57
C LEU A 120 5.68 -2.67 6.93
N LEU A 121 6.90 -2.54 6.41
CA LEU A 121 7.45 -1.32 5.82
C LEU A 121 7.92 -1.58 4.39
N ALA A 122 7.81 -0.57 3.53
CA ALA A 122 8.48 -0.62 2.23
C ALA A 122 10.02 -0.66 2.44
N PRO A 123 10.82 -1.27 1.55
CA PRO A 123 12.25 -1.50 1.79
C PRO A 123 13.06 -0.24 2.09
N HIS A 124 12.70 0.88 1.48
CA HIS A 124 13.34 2.17 1.77
C HIS A 124 12.91 2.74 3.13
N ALA A 125 11.67 2.54 3.56
CA ALA A 125 11.17 3.00 4.86
C ALA A 125 11.75 2.15 6.00
N ASP A 126 11.86 0.83 5.78
CA ASP A 126 12.58 -0.12 6.63
C ASP A 126 14.02 0.35 6.89
N LEU A 127 14.76 0.70 5.84
CA LEU A 127 16.13 1.22 5.97
C LEU A 127 16.21 2.51 6.83
N LEU A 128 15.27 3.45 6.64
CA LEU A 128 15.24 4.67 7.44
C LEU A 128 14.86 4.38 8.90
N PHE A 129 13.94 3.44 9.12
CA PHE A 129 13.45 3.07 10.44
C PHE A 129 14.55 2.36 11.23
N ASP A 130 15.16 1.31 10.68
CA ASP A 130 16.26 0.55 11.31
C ASP A 130 17.47 1.43 11.68
N ARG A 131 17.72 2.49 10.91
CA ARG A 131 18.79 3.47 11.18
C ARG A 131 18.40 4.54 12.19
N GLY A 132 17.17 4.54 12.70
CA GLY A 132 16.68 5.55 13.64
C GLY A 132 16.43 6.92 13.02
N TRP A 133 16.36 7.03 11.69
CA TRP A 133 16.07 8.29 11.00
C TRP A 133 14.58 8.62 10.98
N ILE A 134 13.73 7.61 11.05
CA ILE A 134 12.29 7.78 11.25
C ILE A 134 11.80 6.91 12.40
N SER A 135 10.74 7.34 13.07
CA SER A 135 10.02 6.53 14.07
C SER A 135 8.57 6.98 14.15
N PHE A 136 7.83 6.52 15.16
CA PHE A 136 6.46 6.94 15.40
C PHE A 136 6.25 7.44 16.84
N SER A 137 5.44 8.48 16.96
CA SER A 137 4.95 8.99 18.24
C SER A 137 3.88 8.08 18.82
N SER A 138 3.59 8.25 20.11
CA SER A 138 2.51 7.53 20.77
C SER A 138 1.12 7.82 20.17
N ALA A 139 0.97 8.97 19.51
CA ALA A 139 -0.25 9.36 18.82
C ALA A 139 -0.34 8.85 17.37
N GLY A 140 0.57 7.97 16.93
CA GLY A 140 0.51 7.42 15.57
C GLY A 140 1.10 8.31 14.47
N ARG A 141 1.70 9.46 14.85
CA ARG A 141 2.33 10.39 13.90
C ARG A 141 3.78 10.00 13.63
N LEU A 142 4.22 10.21 12.39
CA LEU A 142 5.60 9.99 11.97
C LEU A 142 6.54 11.01 12.65
N LEU A 143 7.64 10.50 13.18
CA LEU A 143 8.75 11.28 13.72
C LEU A 143 9.91 11.18 12.73
N ILE A 144 10.55 12.31 12.45
CA ILE A 144 11.69 12.39 11.54
C ILE A 144 12.87 12.94 12.36
N SER A 145 13.99 12.22 12.38
CA SER A 145 15.21 12.67 13.05
C SER A 145 15.75 13.93 12.36
N SER A 146 16.25 14.85 13.16
CA SER A 146 16.94 16.05 12.67
C SER A 146 18.22 15.73 11.89
N CYS A 147 18.77 14.52 12.09
CA CYS A 147 19.97 14.02 11.43
C CYS A 147 19.69 13.36 10.07
N LEU A 148 18.42 13.26 9.63
CA LEU A 148 18.09 12.71 8.31
C LEU A 148 18.48 13.73 7.22
N PRO A 149 19.47 13.41 6.36
CA PRO A 149 19.87 14.34 5.30
C PRO A 149 18.72 14.59 4.31
N SER A 150 18.53 15.84 3.92
CA SER A 150 17.43 16.25 3.03
C SER A 150 17.51 15.62 1.63
N ASP A 151 18.73 15.31 1.16
CA ASP A 151 18.95 14.66 -0.13
C ASP A 151 18.48 13.20 -0.14
N VAL A 152 18.53 12.50 0.99
CA VAL A 152 18.05 11.12 1.13
C VAL A 152 16.54 11.03 0.88
N GLN A 153 15.76 11.98 1.40
CA GLN A 153 14.30 12.00 1.19
C GLN A 153 13.94 12.16 -0.29
N VAL A 154 14.65 13.07 -0.98
CA VAL A 154 14.45 13.33 -2.42
C VAL A 154 14.87 12.12 -3.25
N ARG A 155 16.04 11.53 -2.97
CA ARG A 155 16.59 10.38 -3.69
C ARG A 155 15.74 9.12 -3.52
N LEU A 156 15.16 8.90 -2.33
CA LEU A 156 14.29 7.77 -2.06
C LEU A 156 12.83 8.00 -2.51
N GLY A 157 12.50 9.19 -3.04
CA GLY A 157 11.14 9.54 -3.46
C GLY A 157 10.12 9.51 -2.32
N LEU A 158 10.58 9.65 -1.07
CA LEU A 158 9.76 9.51 0.12
C LEU A 158 9.13 10.85 0.48
N LYS A 159 7.81 10.94 0.32
CA LYS A 159 7.02 12.01 0.94
C LYS A 159 6.76 11.67 2.40
N LEU A 160 7.72 11.99 3.26
CA LEU A 160 7.58 11.87 4.71
C LEU A 160 6.71 13.02 5.22
N ASP A 161 5.47 12.71 5.60
CA ASP A 161 4.54 13.70 6.11
C ASP A 161 4.31 13.47 7.62
N ALA A 162 5.00 14.27 8.43
CA ALA A 162 4.90 14.23 9.89
C ALA A 162 3.53 14.70 10.42
N SER A 163 2.71 15.35 9.59
CA SER A 163 1.36 15.77 9.98
C SER A 163 0.35 14.62 9.95
N LEU A 164 0.66 13.54 9.23
CA LEU A 164 -0.24 12.39 9.11
C LEU A 164 -0.16 11.48 10.33
N ARG A 165 -1.35 11.13 10.83
CA ARG A 165 -1.53 9.98 11.73
C ARG A 165 -1.67 8.73 10.86
N TYR A 166 -0.70 7.82 10.98
CA TYR A 166 -0.64 6.61 10.15
C TYR A 166 -1.52 5.49 10.70
N ARG A 167 -1.52 5.28 12.02
CA ARG A 167 -2.34 4.30 12.71
C ARG A 167 -2.29 4.48 14.22
N ASP A 168 -3.17 3.78 14.90
CA ASP A 168 -3.07 3.58 16.35
C ASP A 168 -2.23 2.35 16.68
N PHE A 169 -1.55 2.44 17.83
CA PHE A 169 -0.66 1.42 18.35
C PHE A 169 -1.18 0.91 19.69
N SER A 170 -1.02 -0.38 19.94
CA SER A 170 -1.35 -0.96 21.24
C SER A 170 -0.36 -0.50 22.32
N GLN A 171 -0.74 -0.67 23.58
CA GLN A 171 0.14 -0.30 24.69
C GLN A 171 1.47 -1.06 24.68
N LYS A 172 1.48 -2.30 24.20
CA LYS A 172 2.69 -3.11 24.06
C LYS A 172 3.59 -2.61 22.92
N GLN A 173 2.99 -2.31 21.76
CA GLN A 173 3.70 -1.65 20.64
C GLN A 173 4.34 -0.33 21.06
N LEU A 174 3.62 0.47 21.86
CA LEU A 174 4.14 1.73 22.38
C LEU A 174 5.39 1.56 23.23
N GLY A 175 5.48 0.47 24.01
CA GLY A 175 6.69 0.10 24.75
C GLY A 175 7.88 -0.17 23.84
N PHE A 176 7.68 -0.92 22.75
CA PHE A 176 8.74 -1.14 21.76
C PHE A 176 9.16 0.15 21.06
N PHE A 177 8.20 1.03 20.71
CA PHE A 177 8.54 2.32 20.11
C PHE A 177 9.28 3.24 21.08
N GLU A 178 9.01 3.15 22.39
CA GLU A 178 9.79 3.90 23.38
C GLU A 178 11.26 3.49 23.33
N PHE A 179 11.55 2.20 23.24
CA PHE A 179 12.92 1.70 23.04
C PHE A 179 13.51 2.22 21.73
N HIS A 180 12.78 2.08 20.62
CA HIS A 180 13.24 2.53 19.31
C HIS A 180 13.57 4.02 19.28
N ARG A 181 12.72 4.87 19.89
CA ARG A 181 12.92 6.33 19.95
C ARG A 181 14.19 6.73 20.69
N ARG A 182 14.67 5.92 21.65
CA ARG A 182 15.94 6.17 22.35
C ARG A 182 17.16 5.98 21.45
N ARG A 183 17.03 5.27 20.33
CA ARG A 183 18.09 5.10 19.31
C ARG A 183 18.06 6.17 18.22
N CYS A 184 16.96 6.92 18.13
CA CYS A 184 16.86 8.05 17.21
C CYS A 184 17.75 9.18 17.75
N LEU A 185 18.72 9.61 16.95
CA LEU A 185 19.57 10.77 17.23
C LEU A 185 18.80 12.09 17.05
#